data_AF-A0AAV2GI77-F1
#
_entry.id   AF-A0AAV2GI77-F1
#
_cell.length_a   1.000
_cell.length_b   1.000
_cell.length_c   1.000
_cell.angle_alpha   90.00
_cell.angle_beta   90.00
_cell.angle_gamma   90.00
#
_symmetry.space_group_name_H-M   'P 1'
#
loop_
_entity.id
_entity.type
_entity.pdbx_description
1 polymer ?
#
loop_
_entity_poly.entity_id
_entity_poly.type
_entity_poly.pdbx_seq_one_letter_code
_entity_poly.pdbx_strand_id
1 'polypeptide(L)'
;MESDHINTRLNSKNFALWEFQFRTFIKGQGFFGFLDGSATKPAVPPATDQELAKWMQSDAKVRSWILKSVDPSIVLGLRLLPTSADEWQSLKATYSSTSVARQFEIEIELANLQQGDQDVTTYYNAAKLPWTKQDLLAAALLSGMASAEFQA
;
A
#
# COMPACT_ATOMS: atom_id res chain seq x y z
N MET A 1 3.57 -19.82 20.27
CA MET A 1 3.52 -19.53 18.82
C MET A 1 3.25 -18.05 18.71
N GLU A 2 4.28 -17.28 18.37
CA GLU A 2 4.19 -15.84 18.19
C GLU A 2 3.25 -15.60 17.01
N SER A 3 2.11 -14.97 17.26
CA SER A 3 1.18 -14.63 16.20
C SER A 3 1.85 -13.55 15.36
N ASP A 4 2.39 -13.89 14.20
CA ASP A 4 2.82 -12.89 13.22
C ASP A 4 1.57 -12.08 12.81
N HIS A 5 1.45 -10.87 13.33
CA HIS A 5 0.33 -9.98 13.05
C HIS A 5 0.85 -8.65 12.55
N ILE A 6 0.14 -8.08 11.58
CA ILE A 6 0.41 -6.74 11.11
C ILE A 6 -0.04 -5.77 12.20
N ASN A 7 0.93 -5.06 12.79
CA ASN A 7 0.68 -4.10 13.87
C ASN A 7 0.09 -2.77 13.37
N THR A 8 0.26 -2.44 12.09
CA THR A 8 -0.21 -1.18 11.53
C THR A 8 -1.57 -1.37 10.85
N ARG A 9 -2.56 -0.59 11.27
CA ARG A 9 -3.86 -0.49 10.60
C ARG A 9 -3.81 0.58 9.50
N LEU A 10 -4.17 0.23 8.26
CA LEU A 10 -4.23 1.18 7.15
C LEU A 10 -5.27 2.27 7.43
N ASN A 11 -4.87 3.52 7.19
CA ASN A 11 -5.73 4.70 7.15
C ASN A 11 -5.30 5.60 5.98
N SER A 12 -5.96 6.74 5.83
CA SER A 12 -5.69 7.69 4.73
C SER A 12 -4.28 8.27 4.71
N LYS A 13 -3.49 8.12 5.78
CA LYS A 13 -2.19 8.77 5.96
C LYS A 13 -1.00 7.82 5.98
N ASN A 14 -1.17 6.51 6.13
CA ASN A 14 -0.05 5.61 6.41
C ASN A 14 0.18 4.52 5.35
N PHE A 15 -0.36 4.67 4.14
CA PHE A 15 -0.27 3.65 3.09
C PHE A 15 1.14 3.14 2.84
N ALA A 16 2.16 3.99 2.70
CA ALA A 16 3.53 3.54 2.41
C ALA A 16 4.10 2.61 3.51
N LEU A 17 3.88 2.96 4.79
CA LEU A 17 4.32 2.13 5.92
C LEU A 17 3.50 0.83 5.99
N TRP A 18 2.19 0.93 5.83
CA TRP A 18 1.30 -0.22 5.83
C TRP A 18 1.63 -1.17 4.66
N GLU A 19 1.85 -0.66 3.45
CA GLU A 19 2.20 -1.42 2.26
C GLU A 19 3.49 -2.21 2.49
N PHE A 20 4.54 -1.56 3.02
CA PHE A 20 5.80 -2.21 3.35
C PHE A 20 5.61 -3.36 4.35
N GLN A 21 4.89 -3.12 5.45
CA GLN A 21 4.66 -4.13 6.48
C GLN A 21 3.77 -5.27 5.98
N PHE A 22 2.69 -4.95 5.26
CA PHE A 22 1.75 -5.93 4.73
C PHE A 22 2.42 -6.86 3.72
N ARG A 23 3.19 -6.30 2.77
CA ARG A 23 3.96 -7.09 1.79
C ARG A 23 4.98 -7.98 2.48
N THR A 24 5.68 -7.48 3.50
CA THR A 24 6.67 -8.25 4.26
C THR A 24 6.00 -9.43 4.98
N PHE A 25 4.88 -9.17 5.64
CA PHE A 25 4.08 -10.19 6.31
C PHE A 25 3.60 -11.27 5.33
N ILE A 26 2.97 -10.89 4.22
CA ILE A 26 2.45 -11.85 3.23
C ILE A 26 3.57 -12.70 2.60
N LYS A 27 4.75 -12.12 2.36
CA LYS A 27 5.93 -12.88 1.91
C LYS A 27 6.37 -13.90 2.95
N GLY A 28 6.42 -13.52 4.23
CA GLY A 28 6.70 -14.44 5.34
C GLY A 28 5.69 -15.59 5.44
N GLN A 29 4.44 -15.35 5.06
CA GLN A 29 3.39 -16.36 5.02
C GLN A 29 3.41 -17.24 3.75
N GLY A 30 4.19 -16.89 2.72
CA GLY A 30 4.24 -17.63 1.45
C GLY A 30 3.06 -17.40 0.50
N PHE A 31 2.24 -16.37 0.72
CA PHE A 31 1.05 -16.09 -0.10
C PHE A 31 1.20 -14.87 -1.03
N PHE A 32 2.43 -14.41 -1.28
CA PHE A 32 2.67 -13.20 -2.07
C PHE A 32 2.06 -13.25 -3.48
N GLY A 33 1.98 -14.44 -4.08
CA GLY A 33 1.37 -14.61 -5.40
C GLY A 33 -0.12 -14.24 -5.47
N PHE A 34 -0.86 -14.38 -4.36
CA PHE A 34 -2.27 -14.00 -4.29
C PHE A 34 -2.45 -12.48 -4.10
N LEU A 35 -1.39 -11.79 -3.65
CA LEU A 35 -1.38 -10.35 -3.45
C LEU A 35 -1.00 -9.61 -4.73
N ASP A 36 0.03 -10.09 -5.44
CA ASP A 36 0.51 -9.48 -6.69
C ASP A 36 -0.18 -10.01 -7.95
N GLY A 37 -1.05 -11.02 -7.80
CA GLY A 37 -1.83 -11.62 -8.89
C GLY A 37 -1.10 -12.70 -9.68
N SER A 38 0.15 -13.04 -9.34
CA SER A 38 0.90 -14.11 -10.02
C SER A 38 0.36 -15.52 -9.72
N ALA A 39 -0.35 -15.71 -8.60
CA ALA A 39 -1.13 -16.91 -8.32
C ALA A 39 -2.49 -16.84 -9.02
N THR A 40 -2.51 -17.15 -10.31
CA THR A 40 -3.71 -17.03 -11.14
C THR A 40 -4.78 -18.04 -10.75
N LYS A 41 -6.05 -17.60 -10.82
CA LYS A 41 -7.19 -18.48 -10.62
C LYS A 41 -7.18 -19.57 -11.71
N PRO A 42 -7.24 -20.87 -11.34
CA PRO A 42 -7.28 -21.94 -12.33
C PRO A 42 -8.48 -21.81 -13.26
N ALA A 43 -8.26 -21.99 -14.57
CA ALA A 43 -9.31 -21.97 -15.58
C ALA A 43 -10.14 -23.27 -15.54
N VAL A 44 -11.46 -23.15 -15.55
CA VAL A 44 -12.37 -24.30 -15.68
C VAL A 44 -12.79 -24.40 -17.14
N PRO A 45 -12.57 -25.53 -17.86
CA PRO A 45 -11.54 -26.58 -17.70
C PRO A 45 -10.16 -26.12 -18.25
N PRO A 46 -9.02 -26.74 -17.85
CA PRO A 46 -8.86 -28.10 -17.33
C PRO A 46 -8.60 -28.25 -15.81
N ALA A 47 -8.84 -27.23 -14.97
CA ALA A 47 -8.62 -27.37 -13.53
C ALA A 47 -9.59 -28.37 -12.87
N THR A 48 -9.09 -29.15 -11.91
CA THR A 48 -9.93 -29.97 -11.02
C THR A 48 -10.66 -29.11 -9.99
N ASP A 49 -11.84 -29.54 -9.55
CA ASP A 49 -12.60 -28.88 -8.48
C ASP A 49 -11.76 -28.70 -7.20
N GLN A 50 -10.84 -29.64 -6.94
CA GLN A 50 -9.93 -29.60 -5.80
C GLN A 50 -8.89 -28.48 -5.91
N GLU A 51 -8.32 -28.24 -7.10
CA GLU A 51 -7.37 -27.15 -7.33
C GLU A 51 -8.04 -25.79 -7.18
N LEU A 52 -9.25 -25.64 -7.74
CA LEU A 52 -10.04 -24.43 -7.58
C LEU A 52 -10.38 -24.16 -6.11
N ALA A 53 -10.80 -25.17 -5.35
CA ALA A 53 -11.10 -25.04 -3.94
C ALA A 53 -9.87 -24.62 -3.10
N LYS A 54 -8.70 -25.20 -3.38
CA LYS A 54 -7.43 -24.81 -2.72
C LYS A 54 -7.04 -23.37 -3.02
N TRP A 55 -7.21 -22.95 -4.27
CA TRP A 55 -6.96 -21.56 -4.66
C TRP A 55 -7.90 -20.60 -3.93
N MET A 56 -9.21 -20.89 -3.91
CA MET A 56 -10.20 -20.07 -3.21
C MET A 56 -9.94 -19.97 -1.71
N GLN A 57 -9.51 -21.06 -1.07
CA GLN A 57 -9.16 -21.05 0.35
C GLN A 57 -7.93 -20.16 0.64
N SER A 58 -6.94 -20.19 -0.25
CA SER A 58 -5.73 -19.39 -0.13
C SER A 58 -6.00 -17.90 -0.36
N ASP A 59 -6.77 -17.57 -1.40
CA ASP A 59 -7.23 -16.20 -1.68
C ASP A 59 -8.04 -15.64 -0.48
N ALA A 60 -9.02 -16.41 0.02
CA ALA A 60 -9.82 -16.02 1.18
C ALA A 60 -8.97 -15.74 2.44
N LYS A 61 -7.87 -16.47 2.62
CA LYS A 61 -6.93 -16.23 3.72
C LYS A 61 -6.26 -14.86 3.59
N VAL A 62 -5.78 -14.53 2.39
CA VAL A 62 -5.16 -13.22 2.12
C VAL A 62 -6.16 -12.09 2.26
N ARG A 63 -7.37 -12.24 1.73
CA ARG A 63 -8.48 -11.31 1.94
C ARG A 63 -8.74 -11.08 3.43
N SER A 64 -8.77 -12.14 4.23
CA SER A 64 -8.97 -12.01 5.69
C SER A 64 -7.89 -11.19 6.38
N TRP A 65 -6.64 -11.26 5.92
CA TRP A 65 -5.54 -10.45 6.43
C TRP A 65 -5.66 -8.99 6.00
N ILE A 66 -6.02 -8.73 4.74
CA ILE A 66 -6.33 -7.37 4.26
C ILE A 66 -7.40 -6.75 5.16
N LEU A 67 -8.56 -7.41 5.28
CA LEU A 67 -9.70 -6.91 6.06
C LEU A 67 -9.37 -6.64 7.53
N LYS A 68 -8.54 -7.47 8.16
CA LYS A 68 -8.09 -7.26 9.55
C LYS A 68 -7.10 -6.10 9.70
N SER A 69 -6.37 -5.78 8.65
CA SER A 69 -5.28 -4.79 8.65
C SER A 69 -5.70 -3.40 8.17
N VAL A 70 -6.94 -3.20 7.74
CA VAL A 70 -7.45 -1.90 7.29
C VAL A 70 -8.44 -1.30 8.29
N ASP A 71 -8.64 0.01 8.23
CA ASP A 71 -9.68 0.67 9.02
C ASP A 71 -11.09 0.18 8.59
N PRO A 72 -12.04 -0.01 9.53
CA PRO A 72 -13.39 -0.44 9.19
C PRO A 72 -14.10 0.43 8.15
N SER A 73 -13.78 1.73 8.08
CA SER A 73 -14.32 2.63 7.04
C SER A 73 -13.88 2.26 5.62
N ILE A 74 -12.72 1.60 5.48
CA ILE A 74 -12.14 1.18 4.19
C ILE A 74 -12.75 -0.16 3.73
N VAL A 75 -13.09 -1.04 4.69
CA VAL A 75 -13.62 -2.40 4.42
C VAL A 75 -14.81 -2.40 3.48
N LEU A 76 -15.72 -1.43 3.59
CA LEU A 76 -16.92 -1.35 2.75
C LEU A 76 -16.58 -1.21 1.26
N GLY A 77 -15.49 -0.50 0.93
CA GLY A 77 -15.02 -0.35 -0.45
C GLY A 77 -14.47 -1.63 -1.08
N LEU A 78 -14.07 -2.60 -0.25
CA LEU A 78 -13.45 -3.85 -0.70
C LEU A 78 -14.47 -4.96 -0.97
N ARG A 79 -15.70 -4.81 -0.48
CA ARG A 79 -16.72 -5.88 -0.45
C ARG A 79 -17.03 -6.49 -1.81
N LEU A 80 -17.02 -5.68 -2.88
CA LEU A 80 -17.39 -6.11 -4.23
C LEU A 80 -16.21 -6.65 -5.04
N LEU A 81 -14.99 -6.59 -4.51
CA LEU A 81 -13.79 -7.01 -5.20
C LEU A 81 -13.67 -8.54 -5.15
N PRO A 82 -13.43 -9.23 -6.27
CA PRO A 82 -13.55 -10.69 -6.33
C PRO A 82 -12.34 -11.45 -5.76
N THR A 83 -11.15 -10.84 -5.73
CA THR A 83 -9.91 -11.50 -5.26
C THR A 83 -9.10 -10.61 -4.31
N SER A 84 -8.15 -11.19 -3.57
CA SER A 84 -7.22 -10.38 -2.77
C SER A 84 -6.33 -9.48 -3.62
N ALA A 85 -6.03 -9.87 -4.86
CA ALA A 85 -5.26 -9.05 -5.79
C ALA A 85 -6.07 -7.80 -6.20
N ASP A 86 -7.38 -7.93 -6.42
CA ASP A 86 -8.26 -6.79 -6.71
C ASP A 86 -8.37 -5.85 -5.51
N GLU A 87 -8.54 -6.40 -4.30
CA GLU A 87 -8.52 -5.63 -3.04
C GLU A 87 -7.22 -4.85 -2.89
N TRP A 88 -6.08 -5.52 -3.09
CA TRP A 88 -4.76 -4.92 -3.03
C TRP A 88 -4.59 -3.79 -4.05
N GLN A 89 -4.96 -4.03 -5.30
CA GLN A 89 -4.82 -3.06 -6.37
C GLN A 89 -5.74 -1.84 -6.15
N SER A 90 -6.95 -2.05 -5.64
CA SER A 90 -7.86 -0.95 -5.27
C SER A 90 -7.26 -0.11 -4.14
N LEU A 91 -6.77 -0.74 -3.06
CA LEU A 91 -6.10 -0.02 -1.97
C LEU A 91 -4.89 0.76 -2.47
N LYS A 92 -4.09 0.17 -3.34
CA LYS A 92 -2.97 0.85 -3.97
C LYS A 92 -3.44 2.04 -4.80
N ALA A 93 -4.38 1.86 -5.73
CA ALA A 93 -4.89 2.96 -6.54
C ALA A 93 -5.46 4.12 -5.71
N THR A 94 -6.16 3.82 -4.62
CA THR A 94 -6.77 4.84 -3.75
C THR A 94 -5.74 5.52 -2.85
N TYR A 95 -4.83 4.78 -2.22
CA TYR A 95 -3.99 5.28 -1.12
C TYR A 95 -2.49 5.34 -1.43
N SER A 96 -2.03 4.74 -2.54
CA SER A 96 -0.65 4.88 -3.02
C SER A 96 -0.42 6.23 -3.68
N SER A 97 -1.48 6.97 -3.97
CA SER A 97 -1.33 8.33 -4.46
C SER A 97 -0.63 9.15 -3.37
N THR A 98 0.60 9.53 -3.69
CA THR A 98 1.02 10.92 -3.71
C THR A 98 -0.12 11.80 -4.25
N SER A 99 -1.22 11.96 -3.50
CA SER A 99 -2.32 12.78 -3.96
C SER A 99 -1.81 14.22 -4.03
N VAL A 100 -2.35 15.02 -4.95
CA VAL A 100 -2.09 16.47 -4.97
C VAL A 100 -2.36 17.07 -3.58
N ALA A 101 -3.35 16.54 -2.85
CA ALA A 101 -3.62 16.92 -1.47
C ALA A 101 -2.45 16.59 -0.52
N ARG A 102 -1.76 15.45 -0.69
CA ARG A 102 -0.58 15.10 0.11
C ARG A 102 0.65 15.94 -0.25
N GLN A 103 0.84 16.24 -1.52
CA GLN A 103 1.87 17.21 -1.96
C GLN A 103 1.61 18.56 -1.31
N PHE A 104 0.37 19.05 -1.39
CA PHE A 104 -0.05 20.32 -0.81
C PHE A 104 0.05 20.32 0.73
N GLU A 105 -0.28 19.22 1.41
CA GLU A 105 -0.10 19.08 2.87
C GLU A 105 1.38 19.18 3.27
N ILE A 106 2.28 18.54 2.51
CA ILE A 106 3.73 18.62 2.74
C ILE A 106 4.26 20.03 2.43
N GLU A 107 3.78 20.67 1.37
CA GLU A 107 4.13 22.06 1.04
C GLU A 107 3.68 23.04 2.13
N ILE A 108 2.48 22.85 2.68
CA ILE A 108 1.98 23.62 3.84
C ILE A 108 2.82 23.33 5.09
N GLU A 109 3.14 22.07 5.37
CA GLU A 109 3.97 21.66 6.52
C GLU A 109 5.34 22.35 6.45
N LEU A 110 5.97 22.35 5.28
CA LEU A 110 7.25 23.02 5.02
C LEU A 110 7.15 24.54 5.08
N ALA A 111 6.11 25.14 4.48
CA ALA A 111 5.91 26.58 4.48
C ALA A 111 5.66 27.15 5.89
N ASN A 112 5.04 26.36 6.76
CA ASN A 112 4.79 26.73 8.15
C ASN A 112 5.96 26.40 9.08
N LEU A 113 6.95 25.62 8.62
CA LEU A 113 8.11 25.28 9.44
C LEU A 113 9.02 26.51 9.55
N GLN A 114 9.19 27.00 10.78
CA GLN A 114 10.10 28.11 11.07
C GLN A 114 11.10 27.67 12.13
N GLN A 115 12.35 28.06 11.97
CA GLN A 115 13.39 27.77 12.96
C GLN A 115 13.09 28.44 14.31
N GLY A 116 12.61 29.69 14.31
CA GLY A 116 12.34 30.44 15.53
C GLY A 116 13.55 30.48 16.46
N ASP A 117 13.32 30.16 17.74
CA ASP A 117 14.36 30.09 18.78
C ASP A 117 15.06 28.71 18.85
N GLN A 118 14.72 27.76 17.96
CA GLN A 118 15.34 26.44 17.94
C GLN A 118 16.77 26.51 17.39
N ASP A 119 17.62 25.65 17.92
CA ASP A 119 18.93 25.44 17.32
C ASP A 119 18.80 24.77 15.93
N VAL A 120 19.84 24.97 15.11
CA VAL A 120 19.88 24.48 13.72
C VAL A 120 19.66 22.97 13.63
N THR A 121 20.13 22.19 14.61
CA THR A 121 20.01 20.73 14.59
C THR A 121 18.58 20.29 14.82
N THR A 122 17.90 20.92 15.79
CA THR A 122 16.49 20.63 16.09
C THR A 122 15.59 20.97 14.90
N TYR A 123 15.77 22.15 14.30
CA TYR A 123 15.03 22.54 13.09
C TYR A 123 15.30 21.59 11.91
N TYR A 124 16.57 21.28 11.64
CA TYR A 124 16.96 20.37 10.55
C TYR A 124 16.30 19.00 10.69
N ASN A 125 16.27 18.44 11.91
CA ASN A 125 15.64 17.15 12.17
C ASN A 125 14.12 17.17 11.93
N ALA A 126 13.45 18.26 12.28
CA ALA A 126 12.02 18.44 12.01
C ALA A 126 11.73 18.54 10.49
N ALA A 127 12.60 19.22 9.74
CA ALA A 127 12.44 19.41 8.30
C ALA A 127 12.83 18.19 7.45
N LYS A 128 13.68 17.30 7.98
CA LYS A 128 14.24 16.15 7.26
C LYS A 128 13.18 15.21 6.69
N LEU A 129 12.16 14.87 7.48
CA LEU A 129 11.11 13.95 7.04
C LEU A 129 10.22 14.57 5.94
N PRO A 130 9.72 15.81 6.07
CA PRO A 130 9.05 16.52 4.99
C PRO A 130 9.86 16.62 3.69
N TRP A 131 11.14 17.00 3.76
CA TRP A 131 12.01 17.06 2.57
C TRP A 131 12.16 15.69 1.90
N THR A 132 12.45 14.64 2.70
CA THR A 132 12.57 13.28 2.17
C THR A 132 11.29 12.84 1.48
N LYS A 133 10.12 13.18 2.05
CA LYS A 133 8.83 12.91 1.40
C LYS A 133 8.75 13.65 0.07
N GLN A 134 9.02 14.96 0.04
CA GLN A 134 8.97 15.78 -1.18
C GLN A 134 9.86 15.24 -2.31
N ASP A 135 11.09 14.82 -1.98
CA ASP A 135 12.03 14.20 -2.93
C ASP A 135 11.47 12.90 -3.53
N LEU A 136 10.84 12.06 -2.71
CA LEU A 136 10.21 10.82 -3.17
C LEU A 136 9.02 11.09 -4.10
N LEU A 137 8.26 12.17 -3.86
CA LEU A 137 7.15 12.56 -4.74
C LEU A 137 7.67 13.06 -6.09
N ALA A 138 8.74 13.86 -6.09
CA ALA A 138 9.38 14.34 -7.32
C ALA A 138 9.93 13.18 -8.16
N ALA A 139 10.60 12.22 -7.53
CA ALA A 139 11.13 11.03 -8.21
C ALA A 139 10.02 10.16 -8.83
N ALA A 140 8.88 10.01 -8.14
CA ALA A 140 7.74 9.25 -8.63
C ALA A 140 7.08 9.90 -9.87
N LEU A 141 6.98 11.24 -9.91
CA LEU A 141 6.44 11.97 -11.07
C LEU A 141 7.33 11.81 -12.31
N LEU A 142 8.64 11.96 -12.16
CA LEU A 142 9.60 11.79 -13.26
C LEU A 142 9.56 10.35 -13.82
N SER A 143 9.46 9.34 -12.95
CA SER A 143 9.38 7.93 -13.35
C SER A 143 8.05 7.61 -14.07
N GLY A 144 6.95 8.26 -13.66
CA GLY A 144 5.64 8.12 -14.30
C GLY A 144 5.57 8.76 -15.68
N MET A 145 6.18 9.94 -15.85
CA MET A 145 6.28 10.63 -17.14
C MET A 145 7.11 9.83 -18.15
N ALA A 146 8.26 9.31 -17.72
CA ALA A 146 9.12 8.47 -18.58
C ALA A 146 8.41 7.17 -19.02
N SER A 147 7.52 6.62 -18.19
CA SER A 147 6.76 5.41 -18.54
C SER A 147 5.62 5.70 -19.54
N ALA A 148 5.04 6.90 -19.51
CA ALA A 148 4.00 7.33 -20.45
C ALA A 148 4.57 7.66 -21.84
N GLU A 149 5.80 8.17 -21.91
CA GLU A 149 6.48 8.50 -23.17
C GLU A 149 6.99 7.26 -23.93
N PHE A 150 7.16 6.12 -23.26
CA PHE A 150 7.63 4.87 -23.88
C PHE A 150 6.49 3.98 -24.42
N GLN A 151 5.24 4.37 -24.23
CA GLN A 151 4.04 3.63 -24.68
C GLN A 151 3.24 4.35 -25.79
N ALA A 152 3.73 5.48 -26.30
CA ALA A 152 3.16 6.23 -27.42
C ALA A 152 4.05 6.13 -28.67
#